data_AF-A0A850JIM7-F1
#
_entry.id   AF-A0A850JIM7-F1
#
_cell.length_a   1.000
_cell.length_b   1.000
_cell.length_c   1.000
_cell.angle_alpha   90.00
_cell.angle_beta   90.00
_cell.angle_gamma   90.00
#
_symmetry.space_group_name_H-M   'P 1'
#
loop_
_entity.id
_entity.type
_entity.pdbx_description
1 polymer ?
#
loop_
_entity_poly.entity_id
_entity_poly.type
_entity_poly.pdbx_seq_one_letter_code
_entity_poly.pdbx_strand_id
1 'polypeptide(L)'
;MNDFSNPAEALAEIERTQQRAYADQRLPVWYLPGVIGLGTVAAIAAEVDGAVQIVLTVAAVAGIGALVAALSAGLRIKFRPKTWTPKAGALMALWIASIFVVWGVVPLIVGAFTDSGVWQKAVAGAVAAGYAAATTRRAEDLVLPLLAGKVAR
;
A
#
# COMPACT_ATOMS: atom_id res chain seq x y z
N MET A 1 -4.80 -5.62 -37.32
CA MET A 1 -5.48 -6.86 -36.89
C MET A 1 -4.39 -7.92 -36.96
N ASN A 2 -3.91 -8.43 -35.83
CA ASN A 2 -2.81 -9.41 -35.86
C ASN A 2 -3.39 -10.74 -36.34
N ASP A 3 -2.88 -11.22 -37.46
CA ASP A 3 -3.29 -12.49 -38.05
C ASP A 3 -2.47 -13.60 -37.38
N PHE A 4 -3.09 -14.36 -36.48
CA PHE A 4 -2.40 -15.43 -35.75
C PHE A 4 -2.40 -16.69 -36.62
N SER A 5 -1.22 -17.02 -37.17
CA SER A 5 -0.99 -18.16 -38.06
C SER A 5 -1.15 -19.53 -37.39
N ASN A 6 -1.12 -19.61 -36.06
CA ASN A 6 -1.14 -20.85 -35.30
C ASN A 6 -1.88 -20.69 -33.94
N PRO A 7 -2.77 -21.63 -33.55
CA PRO A 7 -3.39 -21.68 -32.22
C PRO A 7 -2.40 -21.56 -31.04
N ALA A 8 -1.18 -22.08 -31.18
CA ALA A 8 -0.14 -21.97 -30.17
C ALA A 8 0.37 -20.53 -29.98
N GLU A 9 0.45 -19.74 -31.06
CA GLU A 9 0.83 -18.31 -30.98
C GLU A 9 -0.29 -17.49 -30.32
N ALA A 10 -1.55 -17.78 -30.64
CA ALA A 10 -2.69 -17.13 -30.00
C ALA A 10 -2.75 -17.44 -28.49
N LEU A 11 -2.49 -18.69 -28.08
CA LEU A 11 -2.40 -19.06 -26.66
C LEU A 11 -1.23 -18.37 -25.95
N ALA A 12 -0.05 -18.33 -26.57
CA ALA A 12 1.11 -17.65 -26.01
C ALA A 12 0.89 -16.13 -25.86
N GLU A 13 0.19 -15.49 -26.81
CA GLU A 13 -0.17 -14.07 -26.74
C GLU A 13 -1.19 -13.81 -25.63
N ILE A 14 -2.18 -14.69 -25.46
CA ILE A 14 -3.15 -14.63 -24.37
C ILE A 14 -2.43 -14.78 -23.02
N GLU A 15 -1.53 -15.75 -22.89
CA GLU A 15 -0.75 -15.98 -21.66
C GLU A 15 0.11 -14.77 -21.30
N ARG A 16 0.83 -14.18 -22.27
CA ARG A 16 1.60 -12.93 -22.05
C ARG A 16 0.71 -11.77 -21.63
N THR A 17 -0.46 -11.63 -22.25
CA THR A 17 -1.41 -10.56 -21.94
C THR A 17 -1.98 -10.72 -20.53
N GLN A 18 -2.25 -11.96 -20.12
CA GLN A 18 -2.73 -12.27 -18.77
C GLN A 18 -1.66 -12.14 -17.70
N GLN A 19 -0.42 -12.55 -17.99
CA GLN A 19 0.72 -12.31 -17.10
C GLN A 19 1.01 -10.81 -16.92
N ARG A 20 0.93 -10.01 -18.00
CA ARG A 20 0.99 -8.53 -17.91
C ARG A 20 -0.17 -7.98 -17.08
N ALA A 21 -1.39 -8.43 -17.34
CA ALA A 21 -2.56 -8.00 -16.57
C ALA A 21 -2.48 -8.40 -15.08
N TYR A 22 -1.81 -9.50 -14.74
CA TYR A 22 -1.55 -9.92 -13.36
C TYR A 22 -0.43 -9.12 -12.69
N ALA A 23 0.61 -8.76 -13.44
CA ALA A 23 1.64 -7.83 -12.98
C ALA A 23 1.06 -6.44 -12.68
N ASP A 24 0.07 -6.01 -13.48
CA ASP A 24 -0.66 -4.75 -13.34
C ASP A 24 -1.70 -4.75 -12.20
N GLN A 25 -1.99 -5.89 -11.56
CA GLN A 25 -2.88 -5.97 -10.38
C GLN A 25 -2.21 -5.57 -9.07
N ARG A 26 -0.88 -5.41 -9.07
CA ARG A 26 -0.14 -5.07 -7.86
C ARG A 26 -0.25 -3.59 -7.53
N LEU A 27 -0.26 -3.27 -6.25
CA LEU A 27 -0.19 -1.88 -5.82
C LEU A 27 1.19 -1.32 -6.18
N PRO A 28 1.26 -0.02 -6.53
CA PRO A 28 2.53 0.67 -6.63
C PRO A 28 3.27 0.62 -5.29
N VAL A 29 4.56 0.28 -5.30
CA VAL A 29 5.35 0.11 -4.07
C VAL A 29 5.44 1.40 -3.25
N TRP A 30 5.29 2.56 -3.89
CA TRP A 30 5.27 3.86 -3.23
C TRP A 30 3.96 4.18 -2.50
N TYR A 31 2.85 3.50 -2.83
CA TYR A 31 1.52 3.88 -2.35
C TYR A 31 1.43 3.80 -0.83
N LEU A 32 1.75 2.65 -0.24
CA LEU A 32 1.64 2.45 1.21
C LEU A 32 2.68 3.23 2.02
N PRO A 33 3.98 3.23 1.66
CA PRO A 33 4.94 4.12 2.31
C PRO A 33 4.53 5.59 2.24
N GLY A 34 3.96 6.04 1.12
CA GLY A 34 3.46 7.41 0.98
C GLY A 34 2.27 7.71 1.90
N VAL A 35 1.30 6.80 2.00
CA VAL A 35 0.17 6.93 2.95
C VAL A 35 0.67 6.97 4.39
N ILE A 36 1.60 6.08 4.77
CA ILE A 36 2.19 6.05 6.12
C ILE A 36 2.95 7.36 6.40
N GLY A 37 3.74 7.84 5.45
CA GLY A 37 4.47 9.10 5.57
C GLY A 37 3.54 10.29 5.80
N LEU A 38 2.48 10.41 5.01
CA LEU A 38 1.49 11.49 5.15
C LEU A 38 0.67 11.37 6.44
N GLY A 39 0.30 10.15 6.84
CA GLY A 39 -0.32 9.90 8.14
C GLY A 39 0.59 10.27 9.31
N THR A 40 1.90 10.05 9.16
CA THR A 40 2.90 10.46 10.14
C THR A 40 3.01 11.98 10.22
N VAL A 41 2.99 12.68 9.08
CA VAL A 41 2.95 14.16 9.05
C VAL A 41 1.71 14.69 9.77
N ALA A 42 0.54 14.10 9.55
CA ALA A 42 -0.68 14.46 10.27
C ALA A 42 -0.56 14.18 11.79
N ALA A 43 0.05 13.07 12.17
CA ALA A 43 0.29 12.75 13.57
C ALA A 43 1.28 13.73 14.24
N ILE A 44 2.31 14.17 13.52
CA ILE A 44 3.24 15.22 13.98
C ILE A 44 2.54 16.56 14.10
N ALA A 45 1.62 16.88 13.18
CA ALA A 45 0.84 18.11 13.25
C ALA A 45 0.06 18.23 14.57
N ALA A 46 -0.39 17.12 15.14
CA ALA A 46 -1.08 17.10 16.44
C ALA A 46 -0.17 17.40 17.65
N GLU A 47 1.15 17.47 17.47
CA GLU A 47 2.14 17.74 18.52
C GLU A 47 2.70 19.17 18.45
N VAL A 48 2.27 19.96 17.48
CA VAL A 48 2.72 21.32 17.26
C VAL A 48 1.52 22.26 17.21
N ASP A 49 1.76 23.54 17.45
CA ASP A 49 0.70 24.55 17.54
C ASP A 49 0.78 25.60 16.42
N GLY A 50 -0.32 26.32 16.25
CA GLY A 50 -0.40 27.52 15.41
C GLY A 50 -0.25 27.24 13.92
N ALA A 51 0.47 28.12 13.21
CA ALA A 51 0.56 28.06 11.76
C ALA A 51 1.21 26.75 11.26
N VAL A 52 2.16 26.19 12.00
CA VAL A 52 2.85 24.95 11.62
C VAL A 52 1.87 23.77 11.60
N GLN A 53 1.01 23.64 12.62
CA GLN A 53 -0.04 22.62 12.66
C GLN A 53 -0.95 22.67 11.44
N ILE A 54 -1.41 23.88 11.10
CA ILE A 54 -2.31 24.10 9.96
C ILE A 54 -1.62 23.70 8.67
N VAL A 55 -0.38 24.16 8.45
CA VAL A 55 0.39 23.86 7.23
C VAL A 55 0.62 22.35 7.09
N LEU A 56 1.05 21.68 8.15
CA LEU A 56 1.31 20.23 8.12
C LEU A 56 0.01 19.44 7.88
N THR A 57 -1.09 19.84 8.50
CA THR A 57 -2.40 19.18 8.31
C THR A 57 -2.89 19.33 6.87
N VAL A 58 -2.85 20.55 6.33
CA VAL A 58 -3.25 20.83 4.94
C VAL A 58 -2.37 20.06 3.96
N ALA A 59 -1.05 20.05 4.18
CA ALA A 59 -0.11 19.30 3.36
C ALA A 59 -0.38 17.79 3.41
N ALA A 60 -0.67 17.23 4.58
CA ALA A 60 -1.02 15.81 4.72
C ALA A 60 -2.31 15.46 3.99
N VAL A 61 -3.38 16.24 4.16
CA VAL A 61 -4.67 16.02 3.49
C VAL A 61 -4.54 16.16 1.98
N ALA A 62 -3.90 17.23 1.51
CA ALA A 62 -3.67 17.45 0.08
C ALA A 62 -2.79 16.34 -0.52
N GLY A 63 -1.75 15.92 0.20
CA GLY A 63 -0.89 14.81 -0.18
C GLY A 63 -1.65 13.50 -0.29
N ILE A 64 -2.53 13.17 0.68
CA ILE A 64 -3.35 11.95 0.62
C ILE A 64 -4.29 12.02 -0.58
N GLY A 65 -4.94 13.16 -0.80
CA GLY A 65 -5.79 13.38 -1.97
C GLY A 65 -5.04 13.19 -3.29
N ALA A 66 -3.85 13.77 -3.43
CA ALA A 66 -3.00 13.61 -4.61
C ALA A 66 -2.56 12.16 -4.82
N LEU A 67 -2.23 11.46 -3.74
CA LEU A 67 -1.79 10.06 -3.75
C LEU A 67 -2.94 9.14 -4.19
N VAL A 68 -4.16 9.36 -3.67
CA VAL A 68 -5.38 8.66 -4.10
C VAL A 68 -5.72 8.98 -5.56
N ALA A 69 -5.58 10.23 -5.99
CA ALA A 69 -5.82 10.63 -7.37
C ALA A 69 -4.81 9.96 -8.33
N ALA A 70 -3.53 9.94 -7.97
CA ALA A 70 -2.48 9.26 -8.74
C ALA A 70 -2.73 7.76 -8.83
N LEU A 71 -3.12 7.12 -7.72
CA LEU A 71 -3.50 5.71 -7.73
C LEU A 71 -4.72 5.47 -8.63
N SER A 72 -5.74 6.32 -8.53
CA SER A 72 -6.98 6.20 -9.32
C SER A 72 -6.75 6.41 -10.81
N ALA A 73 -5.84 7.31 -11.18
CA ALA A 73 -5.44 7.52 -12.57
C ALA A 73 -4.62 6.35 -13.13
N GLY A 74 -3.81 5.68 -12.28
CA GLY A 74 -2.96 4.55 -12.67
C GLY A 74 -3.68 3.20 -12.69
N LEU A 75 -4.64 2.97 -11.79
CA LEU A 75 -5.35 1.70 -11.68
C LEU A 75 -6.52 1.62 -12.68
N ARG A 76 -6.31 0.87 -13.77
CA ARG A 76 -7.38 0.54 -14.74
C ARG A 76 -8.35 -0.54 -14.25
N ILE A 77 -8.05 -1.20 -13.13
CA ILE A 77 -8.79 -2.35 -12.63
C ILE A 77 -9.80 -1.90 -11.58
N LYS A 78 -11.09 -2.11 -11.88
CA LYS A 78 -12.18 -1.84 -10.93
C LYS A 78 -12.08 -2.82 -9.75
N PHE A 79 -12.00 -2.29 -8.53
CA PHE A 79 -12.10 -3.08 -7.31
C PHE A 79 -13.41 -3.89 -7.34
N ARG A 80 -13.31 -5.22 -7.23
CA ARG A 80 -14.47 -6.12 -7.16
C ARG A 80 -14.51 -6.76 -5.77
N PRO A 81 -15.37 -6.30 -4.85
CA PRO A 81 -15.47 -6.88 -3.51
C PRO A 81 -15.72 -8.40 -3.53
N LYS A 82 -16.48 -8.87 -4.53
CA LYS A 82 -16.83 -10.28 -4.70
C LYS A 82 -15.66 -11.21 -5.03
N THR A 83 -14.47 -10.70 -5.35
CA THR A 83 -13.29 -11.54 -5.59
C THR A 83 -12.51 -11.88 -4.33
N TRP A 84 -12.83 -11.27 -3.19
CA TRP A 84 -12.16 -11.53 -1.92
C TRP A 84 -12.69 -12.79 -1.27
N THR A 85 -11.82 -13.78 -1.07
CA THR A 85 -12.14 -14.91 -0.19
C THR A 85 -11.90 -14.50 1.27
N PRO A 86 -12.59 -15.12 2.25
CA PRO A 86 -12.35 -14.85 3.66
C PRO A 86 -10.88 -15.02 4.07
N LYS A 87 -10.20 -16.02 3.49
CA LYS A 87 -8.78 -16.28 3.75
C LYS A 87 -7.87 -15.17 3.20
N ALA A 88 -8.12 -14.69 1.98
CA ALA A 88 -7.41 -13.56 1.40
C ALA A 88 -7.61 -12.28 2.24
N GLY A 89 -8.86 -12.03 2.66
CA GLY A 89 -9.20 -10.92 3.55
C GLY A 89 -8.48 -10.99 4.88
N ALA A 90 -8.46 -12.17 5.53
CA ALA A 90 -7.79 -12.36 6.81
C ALA A 90 -6.27 -12.13 6.71
N LEU A 91 -5.61 -12.62 5.66
CA LEU A 91 -4.17 -12.41 5.47
C LEU A 91 -3.83 -10.94 5.19
N MET A 92 -4.62 -10.27 4.35
CA MET A 92 -4.44 -8.85 4.10
C MET A 92 -4.67 -8.03 5.39
N ALA A 93 -5.73 -8.35 6.15
CA ALA A 93 -6.01 -7.69 7.43
C ALA A 93 -4.89 -7.92 8.45
N LEU A 94 -4.37 -9.15 8.56
CA LEU A 94 -3.26 -9.47 9.45
C LEU A 94 -1.99 -8.70 9.07
N TRP A 95 -1.71 -8.59 7.78
CA TRP A 95 -0.58 -7.82 7.30
C TRP A 95 -0.75 -6.32 7.60
N ILE A 96 -1.92 -5.73 7.34
CA ILE A 96 -2.22 -4.35 7.71
C ILE A 96 -2.08 -4.15 9.22
N ALA A 97 -2.64 -5.06 10.02
CA ALA A 97 -2.53 -5.01 11.48
C ALA A 97 -1.07 -5.05 11.94
N SER A 98 -0.20 -5.82 11.27
CA SER A 98 1.23 -5.85 11.59
C SER A 98 1.91 -4.50 11.39
N ILE A 99 1.49 -3.70 10.39
CA ILE A 99 2.00 -2.34 10.19
C ILE A 99 1.59 -1.44 11.35
N PHE A 100 0.33 -1.53 11.82
CA PHE A 100 -0.14 -0.77 12.98
C PHE A 100 0.58 -1.19 14.27
N VAL A 101 0.89 -2.47 14.44
CA VAL A 101 1.71 -2.95 15.56
C VAL A 101 3.09 -2.32 15.52
N VAL A 102 3.77 -2.32 14.36
CA VAL A 102 5.08 -1.65 14.21
C VAL A 102 4.96 -0.16 14.56
N TRP A 103 3.96 0.52 14.02
CA TRP A 103 3.74 1.94 14.26
C TRP A 103 3.43 2.26 15.73
N GLY A 104 2.74 1.38 16.45
CA GLY A 104 2.43 1.55 17.88
C GLY A 104 3.55 1.16 18.84
N VAL A 105 4.38 0.17 18.49
CA VAL A 105 5.48 -0.32 19.34
C VAL A 105 6.71 0.58 19.23
N VAL A 106 7.04 1.08 18.04
CA VAL A 106 8.26 1.89 17.83
C VAL A 106 8.31 3.13 18.75
N PRO A 107 7.23 3.92 18.94
CA PRO A 107 7.24 5.05 19.87
C PRO A 107 7.61 4.66 21.31
N LEU A 108 7.17 3.48 21.79
CA LEU A 108 7.49 3.01 23.14
C LEU A 108 8.98 2.77 23.33
N ILE A 109 9.64 2.24 22.29
CA ILE A 109 11.08 2.01 22.29
C ILE A 109 11.83 3.34 22.17
N VAL A 110 11.41 4.19 21.23
CA VAL A 110 12.05 5.49 20.98
C VAL A 110 11.91 6.41 22.19
N GLY A 111 10.80 6.31 22.94
CA GLY A 111 10.58 7.03 24.19
C GLY A 111 11.62 6.75 25.28
N ALA A 112 12.34 5.62 25.21
CA ALA A 112 13.47 5.37 26.12
C ALA A 112 14.71 6.22 25.79
N PHE A 113 14.76 6.86 24.63
CA PHE A 113 15.91 7.63 24.13
C PHE A 113 15.59 9.11 23.88
N THR A 114 14.31 9.50 23.85
CA THR A 114 13.88 10.89 23.67
C THR A 114 12.50 11.16 24.26
N ASP A 115 12.36 12.32 24.91
CA ASP A 115 11.08 12.83 25.40
C ASP A 115 10.27 13.56 24.32
N SER A 116 10.81 13.70 23.11
CA SER A 116 10.14 14.42 22.02
C SER A 116 9.09 13.55 21.34
N GLY A 117 7.81 13.89 21.56
CA GLY A 117 6.67 13.25 20.88
C GLY A 117 6.72 13.36 19.35
N VAL A 118 7.35 14.40 18.82
CA VAL A 118 7.60 14.58 17.37
C VAL A 118 8.61 13.54 16.86
N TRP A 119 9.75 13.38 17.54
CA TRP A 119 10.76 12.39 17.13
C TRP A 119 10.27 10.96 17.24
N GLN A 120 9.51 10.65 18.29
CA GLN A 120 8.88 9.33 18.43
C GLN A 120 7.99 8.99 17.23
N LYS A 121 7.14 9.94 16.79
CA LYS A 121 6.27 9.75 15.61
C LYS A 121 7.05 9.70 14.31
N ALA A 122 8.05 10.56 14.14
CA ALA A 122 8.89 10.58 12.93
C ALA A 122 9.61 9.24 12.72
N VAL A 123 10.22 8.70 13.79
CA VAL A 123 10.90 7.39 13.73
C VAL A 123 9.89 6.26 13.52
N ALA A 124 8.74 6.27 14.20
CA ALA A 124 7.68 5.28 13.99
C ALA A 124 7.17 5.27 12.55
N GLY A 125 6.95 6.44 11.96
CA GLY A 125 6.57 6.58 10.56
C GLY A 125 7.62 6.05 9.59
N ALA A 126 8.90 6.38 9.82
CA ALA A 126 10.00 5.89 8.99
C ALA A 126 10.14 4.37 9.05
N VAL A 127 10.07 3.78 10.24
CA VAL A 127 10.16 2.33 10.44
C VAL A 127 8.94 1.62 9.85
N ALA A 128 7.73 2.14 10.07
CA ALA A 128 6.51 1.57 9.50
C ALA A 128 6.49 1.65 7.97
N ALA A 129 6.95 2.77 7.39
CA ALA A 129 7.06 2.92 5.95
C ALA A 129 8.09 1.95 5.35
N GLY A 130 9.25 1.79 6.00
CA GLY A 130 10.27 0.83 5.60
C GLY A 130 9.78 -0.62 5.69
N TYR A 131 9.10 -0.97 6.78
CA TYR A 131 8.46 -2.27 6.98
C TYR A 131 7.39 -2.55 5.91
N ALA A 132 6.53 -1.57 5.62
CA ALA A 132 5.52 -1.70 4.58
C ALA A 132 6.17 -1.89 3.20
N ALA A 133 7.17 -1.08 2.84
CA ALA A 133 7.89 -1.22 1.58
C ALA A 133 8.53 -2.61 1.42
N ALA A 134 9.15 -3.13 2.49
CA ALA A 134 9.81 -4.43 2.50
C ALA A 134 8.81 -5.61 2.41
N THR A 135 7.62 -5.47 2.97
CA THR A 135 6.65 -6.58 3.10
C THR A 135 5.54 -6.55 2.07
N THR A 136 5.29 -5.43 1.38
CA THR A 136 4.18 -5.28 0.42
C THR A 136 4.17 -6.39 -0.64
N ARG A 137 5.30 -6.63 -1.31
CA ARG A 137 5.37 -7.66 -2.36
C ARG A 137 5.08 -9.05 -1.84
N ARG A 138 5.63 -9.38 -0.67
CA ARG A 138 5.40 -10.68 -0.02
C ARG A 138 3.93 -10.85 0.39
N ALA A 139 3.30 -9.79 0.89
CA ALA A 139 1.88 -9.81 1.24
C ALA A 139 1.00 -10.00 -0.02
N GLU A 140 1.30 -9.30 -1.11
CA GLU A 140 0.62 -9.48 -2.40
C GLU A 140 0.77 -10.91 -2.92
N ASP A 141 1.98 -11.47 -2.88
CA ASP A 141 2.25 -12.84 -3.36
C ASP A 141 1.50 -13.92 -2.55
N LEU A 142 1.18 -13.64 -1.27
CA LEU A 142 0.37 -14.52 -0.44
C LEU A 142 -1.14 -14.35 -0.66
N VAL A 143 -1.60 -13.12 -0.93
CA VAL A 143 -3.02 -12.78 -1.01
C VAL A 143 -3.60 -12.98 -2.41
N LEU A 144 -2.90 -12.56 -3.47
CA LEU A 144 -3.40 -12.60 -4.84
C LEU A 144 -3.78 -14.03 -5.31
N PRO A 145 -3.06 -15.11 -4.97
CA PRO A 145 -3.45 -16.48 -5.35
C PRO A 145 -4.73 -16.98 -4.67
N LEU A 146 -5.13 -16.36 -3.56
CA LEU A 146 -6.29 -16.73 -2.76
C LEU A 146 -7.56 -15.97 -3.17
N LEU A 147 -7.47 -15.01 -4.09
CA LEU A 147 -8.64 -14.33 -4.62
C LEU A 147 -9.47 -15.28 -5.50
N ALA A 148 -10.79 -15.17 -5.40
CA ALA A 148 -11.75 -16.01 -6.13
C ALA A 148 -11.77 -15.72 -7.64
N GLY A 149 -11.33 -14.51 -8.04
CA GLY A 149 -11.16 -14.13 -9.44
C GLY A 149 -9.85 -14.66 -10.01
N LYS A 150 -9.72 -15.98 -10.15
CA LYS A 150 -8.60 -16.54 -10.92
C LYS A 150 -8.89 -16.38 -12.41
N VAL A 151 -8.01 -15.66 -13.10
CA VAL A 151 -7.72 -16.01 -14.48
C VAL A 151 -6.70 -17.15 -14.40
N ALA A 152 -6.96 -18.24 -15.13
CA ALA A 152 -6.30 -19.55 -14.96
C ALA A 152 -4.77 -19.46 -14.98
N ARG A 153 -4.11 -20.33 -14.19
CA ARG A 153 -2.74 -20.77 -14.46
C ARG A 153 -2.80 -21.88 -15.49
#